data_AF-A0A451BSL5-F1
#
_entry.id   AF-A0A451BSL5-F1
#
_cell.length_a   1.000
_cell.length_b   1.000
_cell.length_c   1.000
_cell.angle_alpha   90.00
_cell.angle_beta   90.00
_cell.angle_gamma   90.00
#
_symmetry.space_group_name_H-M   'P 1'
#
loop_
_entity.id
_entity.type
_entity.pdbx_description
1 polymer ?
#
loop_
_entity_poly.entity_id
_entity_poly.type
_entity_poly.pdbx_seq_one_letter_code
_entity_poly.pdbx_strand_id
1 'polypeptide(L)'
;KKFMEKRRDKRVEDLKATEFPEGKYRVIYADPPWEYGDNRTSGMGGAVEQYPTMPLEDICNLPVPEITDENAVLFLWATTPLIQEGLDVMKAWGFEYKTLFTWDKVRPFPGNYNSVRQEFLLLGTKGRCLPDCDGRPQSIIRVEKGRHSEKPERFREIIETQYKYGNRVELFARKKMEGWDVYGNECA
;
A
#
# COMPACT_ATOMS: atom_id res chain seq x y z
N LYS A 1 -14.92 4.97 -25.52
CA LYS A 1 -13.74 5.83 -25.23
C LYS A 1 -14.15 7.16 -24.60
N LYS A 2 -14.71 8.12 -25.36
CA LYS A 2 -15.06 9.48 -24.88
C LYS A 2 -15.94 9.59 -23.62
N PHE A 3 -16.86 8.64 -23.39
CA PHE A 3 -17.72 8.59 -22.19
C PHE A 3 -17.00 8.08 -20.93
N MET A 4 -16.08 7.12 -21.11
CA MET A 4 -15.26 6.56 -20.02
C MET A 4 -14.19 7.56 -19.58
N GLU A 5 -13.58 8.26 -20.54
CA GLU A 5 -12.70 9.41 -20.29
C GLU A 5 -13.39 10.49 -19.46
N LYS A 6 -14.58 10.96 -19.88
CA LYS A 6 -15.36 11.93 -19.09
C LYS A 6 -15.71 11.46 -17.68
N ARG A 7 -15.95 10.16 -17.47
CA ARG A 7 -16.21 9.60 -16.13
C ARG A 7 -14.95 9.53 -15.27
N ARG A 8 -13.80 9.26 -15.87
CA ARG A 8 -12.48 9.30 -15.22
C ARG A 8 -12.13 10.72 -14.82
N ASP A 9 -12.21 11.68 -15.75
CA ASP A 9 -11.85 13.08 -15.51
C ASP A 9 -12.69 13.67 -14.37
N LYS A 10 -14.01 13.38 -14.38
CA LYS A 10 -14.90 13.79 -13.28
C LYS A 10 -14.55 13.14 -11.93
N ARG A 11 -14.13 11.86 -11.91
CA ARG A 11 -13.66 11.21 -10.66
C ARG A 11 -12.36 11.82 -10.15
N VAL A 12 -11.43 12.16 -11.04
CA VAL A 12 -10.17 12.82 -10.68
C VAL A 12 -10.45 14.19 -10.08
N GLU A 13 -11.40 14.95 -10.64
CA GLU A 13 -11.83 16.24 -10.11
C GLU A 13 -12.46 16.16 -8.70
N ASP A 14 -13.18 15.07 -8.41
CA ASP A 14 -13.84 14.84 -7.11
C ASP A 14 -12.87 14.33 -6.02
N LEU A 15 -11.72 13.77 -6.40
CA LEU A 15 -10.72 13.21 -5.49
C LEU A 15 -9.75 14.30 -5.00
N LYS A 16 -9.94 14.76 -3.76
CA LYS A 16 -8.96 15.60 -3.06
C LYS A 16 -8.19 14.74 -2.06
N ALA A 17 -6.87 14.66 -2.21
CA ALA A 17 -6.04 14.14 -1.13
C ALA A 17 -6.23 15.00 0.11
N THR A 18 -6.24 14.38 1.29
CA THR A 18 -5.96 15.09 2.54
C THR A 18 -4.57 15.73 2.46
N GLU A 19 -4.33 16.76 3.28
CA GLU A 19 -2.99 17.32 3.40
C GLU A 19 -1.98 16.23 3.77
N PHE A 20 -0.76 16.33 3.24
CA PHE A 20 0.27 15.35 3.56
C PHE A 20 0.56 15.43 5.07
N PRO A 21 0.63 14.28 5.77
CA PRO A 21 0.66 14.26 7.22
C PRO A 21 1.91 14.95 7.77
N GLU A 22 1.75 15.66 8.89
CA GLU A 22 2.85 16.31 9.60
C GLU A 22 3.26 15.50 10.83
N GLY A 23 4.55 15.56 11.20
CA GLY A 23 5.08 14.91 12.39
C GLY A 23 6.01 13.73 12.09
N LYS A 24 6.27 12.90 13.10
CA LYS A 24 7.16 11.73 13.01
C LYS A 24 6.41 10.45 13.31
N TYR A 25 6.47 9.50 12.38
CA TYR A 25 5.79 8.22 12.43
C TYR A 25 6.76 7.07 12.62
N ARG A 26 6.44 6.23 13.59
CA ARG A 26 7.14 4.98 13.87
C ARG A 26 6.62 3.86 12.97
N VAL A 27 5.33 3.88 12.64
CA VAL A 27 4.69 2.84 11.81
C VAL A 27 4.09 3.50 10.58
N ILE A 28 4.57 3.10 9.41
CA ILE A 28 4.03 3.54 8.12
C ILE A 28 3.43 2.33 7.41
N TYR A 29 2.19 2.46 6.98
CA TYR A 29 1.46 1.46 6.20
C TYR A 29 1.01 2.09 4.90
N ALA A 30 1.31 1.49 3.76
CA ALA A 30 1.08 2.13 2.46
C ALA A 30 0.54 1.15 1.41
N ASP A 31 -0.45 1.59 0.64
CA ASP A 31 -0.98 0.89 -0.54
C ASP A 31 -0.94 1.81 -1.78
N PRO A 32 0.25 2.05 -2.37
CA PRO A 32 0.38 3.02 -3.46
C PRO A 32 -0.49 2.68 -4.67
N PRO A 33 -1.01 3.69 -5.37
CA PRO A 33 -1.84 3.50 -6.55
C PRO A 33 -0.95 3.24 -7.77
N TRP A 34 -0.24 2.12 -7.79
CA TRP A 34 0.77 1.80 -8.80
C TRP A 34 0.27 1.96 -10.25
N GLU A 35 1.04 2.68 -11.06
CA GLU A 35 0.89 2.62 -12.52
C GLU A 35 1.56 1.35 -13.06
N TYR A 36 0.84 0.59 -13.88
CA TYR A 36 1.34 -0.63 -14.51
C TYR A 36 1.94 -0.27 -15.88
N GLY A 37 3.20 -0.66 -16.11
CA GLY A 37 3.95 -0.30 -17.33
C GLY A 37 3.45 -0.97 -18.62
N ASP A 38 2.52 -1.93 -18.51
CA ASP A 38 1.90 -2.58 -19.65
C ASP A 38 0.70 -1.79 -20.18
N ASN A 39 0.91 -1.16 -21.34
CA ASN A 39 -0.10 -0.60 -22.27
C ASN A 39 -1.22 -1.59 -22.69
N ARG A 40 -1.34 -2.76 -22.05
CA ARG A 40 -2.27 -3.85 -22.40
C ARG A 40 -3.45 -4.01 -21.42
N THR A 41 -3.57 -3.16 -20.40
CA THR A 41 -4.78 -3.10 -19.54
C THR A 41 -5.99 -2.44 -20.22
N SER A 42 -5.98 -2.26 -21.54
CA SER A 42 -7.19 -1.94 -22.29
C SER A 42 -8.08 -3.19 -22.40
N GLY A 43 -9.07 -3.33 -21.50
CA GLY A 43 -10.20 -4.24 -21.69
C GLY A 43 -10.53 -5.21 -20.55
N MET A 44 -9.80 -5.22 -19.43
CA MET A 44 -10.08 -6.10 -18.28
C MET A 44 -10.19 -5.37 -16.93
N GLY A 45 -10.68 -4.14 -16.90
CA GLY A 45 -10.93 -3.44 -15.62
C GLY A 45 -9.64 -3.14 -14.84
N GLY A 46 -8.61 -2.67 -15.53
CA GLY A 46 -7.31 -2.33 -14.92
C GLY A 46 -7.42 -1.21 -13.89
N ALA A 47 -6.42 -1.09 -13.01
CA ALA A 47 -6.36 -0.07 -11.95
C ALA A 47 -6.65 1.36 -12.46
N VAL A 48 -6.15 1.68 -13.67
CA VAL A 48 -6.34 2.97 -14.37
C VAL A 48 -7.82 3.29 -14.65
N GLU A 49 -8.69 2.29 -14.77
CA GLU A 49 -10.13 2.50 -15.00
C GLU A 49 -10.92 2.77 -13.71
N GLN A 50 -10.31 2.55 -12.53
CA GLN A 50 -11.00 2.62 -11.24
C GLN A 50 -10.58 3.84 -10.39
N TYR A 51 -9.28 4.18 -10.37
CA TYR A 51 -8.70 5.32 -9.63
C TYR A 51 -7.48 5.89 -10.38
N PRO A 52 -7.07 7.14 -10.10
CA PRO A 52 -5.84 7.71 -10.66
C PRO A 52 -4.63 6.90 -10.16
N THR A 53 -3.82 6.40 -11.08
CA THR A 53 -2.54 5.75 -10.77
C THR A 53 -1.42 6.77 -10.66
N MET A 54 -0.33 6.40 -10.01
CA MET A 54 0.85 7.22 -9.79
C MET A 54 2.09 6.52 -10.40
N PRO A 55 2.89 7.22 -11.21
CA PRO A 55 4.17 6.73 -11.70
C PRO A 55 5.10 6.33 -10.55
N LEU A 56 5.96 5.33 -10.77
CA LEU A 56 6.94 4.88 -9.77
C LEU A 56 7.80 6.04 -9.25
N GLU A 57 8.28 6.90 -10.15
CA GLU A 57 9.10 8.05 -9.80
C GLU A 57 8.38 8.99 -8.82
N ASP A 58 7.10 9.27 -9.06
CA ASP A 58 6.30 10.11 -8.19
C ASP A 58 6.10 9.46 -6.81
N ILE A 59 5.85 8.14 -6.75
CA ILE A 59 5.74 7.40 -5.48
C ILE A 59 7.07 7.48 -4.70
N CYS A 60 8.20 7.28 -5.37
CA CYS A 60 9.54 7.39 -4.77
C CYS A 60 9.82 8.81 -4.24
N ASN A 61 9.32 9.85 -4.92
CA ASN A 61 9.56 11.25 -4.58
C ASN A 61 8.66 11.79 -3.45
N LEU A 62 7.72 11.00 -2.92
CA LEU A 62 6.92 11.42 -1.79
C LEU A 62 7.80 11.74 -0.57
N PRO A 63 7.47 12.78 0.22
CA PRO A 63 8.26 13.21 1.37
C PRO A 63 8.11 12.29 2.60
N VAL A 64 7.97 10.97 2.38
CA VAL A 64 7.93 9.96 3.44
C VAL A 64 9.17 10.01 4.34
N PRO A 65 10.41 10.21 3.84
CA PRO A 65 11.58 10.37 4.71
C PRO A 65 11.45 11.51 5.73
N GLU A 66 10.73 12.57 5.38
CA GLU A 66 10.55 13.76 6.22
C GLU A 66 9.60 13.50 7.39
N ILE A 67 8.64 12.60 7.22
CA ILE A 67 7.67 12.23 8.27
C ILE A 67 8.08 10.96 9.04
N THR A 68 9.20 10.34 8.67
CA THR A 68 9.63 9.07 9.26
C THR A 68 10.53 9.29 10.48
N ASP A 69 10.22 8.61 11.59
CA ASP A 69 11.04 8.55 12.81
C ASP A 69 12.43 7.93 12.53
N GLU A 70 13.39 8.10 13.43
CA GLU A 70 14.73 7.48 13.33
C GLU A 70 14.66 5.95 13.40
N ASN A 71 13.74 5.42 14.20
CA ASN A 71 13.46 3.99 14.32
C ASN A 71 12.02 3.72 13.90
N ALA A 72 11.84 3.33 12.64
CA ALA A 72 10.52 3.15 12.04
C ALA A 72 10.41 1.83 11.26
N VAL A 73 9.18 1.37 11.08
CA VAL A 73 8.80 0.24 10.25
C VAL A 73 7.89 0.70 9.12
N LEU A 74 8.14 0.17 7.92
CA LEU A 74 7.32 0.34 6.74
C LEU A 74 6.67 -0.99 6.37
N PHE A 75 5.37 -0.96 6.16
CA PHE A 75 4.56 -2.01 5.58
C PHE A 75 4.01 -1.51 4.23
N LEU A 76 4.53 -2.02 3.13
CA LEU A 76 4.24 -1.54 1.78
C LEU A 76 3.59 -2.63 0.92
N TRP A 77 2.36 -2.39 0.47
CA TRP A 77 1.71 -3.31 -0.46
C TRP A 77 2.35 -3.24 -1.85
N ALA A 78 2.67 -4.42 -2.38
CA ALA A 78 3.07 -4.60 -3.77
C ALA A 78 2.32 -5.80 -4.37
N THR A 79 1.93 -5.67 -5.63
CA THR A 79 1.40 -6.81 -6.40
C THR A 79 2.56 -7.67 -6.91
N THR A 80 2.25 -8.90 -7.34
CA THR A 80 3.28 -9.84 -7.82
C THR A 80 4.24 -9.27 -8.88
N PRO A 81 3.78 -8.54 -9.91
CA PRO A 81 4.71 -7.99 -10.91
C PRO A 81 5.50 -6.78 -10.41
N LEU A 82 5.08 -6.13 -9.32
CA LEU A 82 5.63 -4.85 -8.83
C LEU A 82 6.55 -5.02 -7.62
N ILE A 83 7.09 -6.22 -7.40
CA ILE A 83 7.98 -6.48 -6.26
C ILE A 83 9.24 -5.63 -6.36
N GLN A 84 9.83 -5.53 -7.56
CA GLN A 84 11.06 -4.78 -7.77
C GLN A 84 10.84 -3.28 -7.49
N GLU A 85 9.75 -2.73 -8.03
CA GLU A 85 9.30 -1.36 -7.83
C GLU A 85 8.99 -1.09 -6.35
N GLY A 86 8.37 -2.03 -5.65
CA GLY A 86 8.15 -1.96 -4.21
C GLY A 86 9.47 -1.83 -3.43
N LEU A 87 10.50 -2.62 -3.78
CA LEU A 87 11.81 -2.52 -3.16
C LEU A 87 12.51 -1.19 -3.47
N ASP A 88 12.35 -0.67 -4.69
CA ASP A 88 12.89 0.63 -5.08
C ASP A 88 12.25 1.77 -4.28
N VAL A 89 10.93 1.72 -4.06
CA VAL A 89 10.21 2.67 -3.20
C VAL A 89 10.70 2.58 -1.75
N MET A 90 10.86 1.38 -1.20
CA MET A 90 11.39 1.22 0.17
C MET A 90 12.76 1.88 0.30
N LYS A 91 13.64 1.67 -0.68
CA LYS A 91 14.97 2.28 -0.72
C LYS A 91 14.88 3.81 -0.82
N ALA A 92 14.04 4.35 -1.71
CA ALA A 92 13.84 5.78 -1.86
C ALA A 92 13.33 6.44 -0.56
N TRP A 93 12.44 5.76 0.16
CA TRP A 93 11.90 6.22 1.44
C TRP A 93 12.85 6.00 2.62
N GLY A 94 14.02 5.40 2.40
CA GLY A 94 15.05 5.18 3.44
C GLY A 94 14.82 3.96 4.33
N PHE A 95 14.09 2.96 3.84
CA PHE A 95 13.85 1.69 4.52
C PHE A 95 14.69 0.56 3.91
N GLU A 96 15.28 -0.25 4.77
CA GLU A 96 15.92 -1.49 4.38
C GLU A 96 14.90 -2.64 4.42
N TYR A 97 14.74 -3.36 3.31
CA TYR A 97 13.87 -4.53 3.25
C TYR A 97 14.33 -5.63 4.22
N LYS A 98 13.38 -6.26 4.91
CA LYS A 98 13.64 -7.35 5.88
C LYS A 98 12.92 -8.63 5.55
N THR A 99 11.62 -8.55 5.25
CA THR A 99 10.76 -9.71 5.00
C THR A 99 9.46 -9.26 4.35
N LEU A 100 8.52 -10.18 4.12
CA LEU A 100 7.18 -9.87 3.63
C LEU A 100 6.12 -10.77 4.27
N PHE A 101 4.87 -10.30 4.21
CA PHE A 101 3.69 -11.14 4.37
C PHE A 101 3.06 -11.42 3.02
N THR A 102 2.46 -12.59 2.87
CA THR A 102 1.73 -13.02 1.69
C THR A 102 0.24 -13.07 2.00
N TRP A 103 -0.55 -12.28 1.29
CA TRP A 103 -2.00 -12.43 1.27
C TRP A 103 -2.39 -13.51 0.27
N ASP A 104 -2.82 -14.68 0.77
CA ASP A 104 -3.43 -15.73 -0.05
C ASP A 104 -4.95 -15.48 -0.20
N LYS A 105 -5.36 -14.99 -1.37
CA LYS A 105 -6.74 -14.57 -1.70
C LYS A 105 -7.77 -15.70 -1.75
N VAL A 106 -7.40 -16.95 -1.44
CA VAL A 106 -8.23 -18.16 -1.56
C VAL A 106 -8.54 -18.55 -3.01
N ARG A 107 -9.09 -17.64 -3.81
CA ARG A 107 -9.40 -17.84 -5.24
C ARG A 107 -8.36 -17.17 -6.15
N PRO A 108 -7.83 -17.89 -7.15
CA PRO A 108 -6.88 -17.33 -8.08
C PRO A 108 -7.54 -16.46 -9.15
N PHE A 109 -6.76 -15.54 -9.72
CA PHE A 109 -7.05 -14.79 -10.94
C PHE A 109 -6.14 -15.28 -12.07
N PRO A 110 -6.59 -15.26 -13.33
CA PRO A 110 -5.70 -15.54 -14.45
C PRO A 110 -4.63 -14.45 -14.54
N GLY A 111 -3.35 -14.84 -14.46
CA GLY A 111 -2.23 -13.99 -14.82
C GLY A 111 -1.67 -14.36 -16.20
N ASN A 112 -0.71 -13.58 -16.68
CA ASN A 112 -0.14 -13.77 -18.01
C ASN A 112 0.69 -15.06 -18.14
N TYR A 113 1.33 -15.50 -17.05
CA TYR A 113 2.23 -16.66 -17.03
C TYR A 113 1.73 -17.78 -16.11
N ASN A 114 1.08 -17.41 -15.01
CA ASN A 114 0.55 -18.33 -14.00
C ASN A 114 -0.69 -17.71 -13.35
N SER A 115 -1.50 -18.54 -12.69
CA SER A 115 -2.63 -18.05 -11.92
C SER A 115 -2.14 -17.33 -10.65
N VAL A 116 -2.66 -16.13 -10.42
CA VAL A 116 -2.23 -15.24 -9.32
C VAL A 116 -3.26 -15.30 -8.20
N ARG A 117 -2.83 -15.75 -7.03
CA ARG A 117 -3.64 -15.76 -5.81
C ARG A 117 -3.08 -14.83 -4.73
N GLN A 118 -1.90 -14.28 -4.95
CA GLN A 118 -1.12 -13.63 -3.92
C GLN A 118 -0.90 -12.14 -4.18
N GLU A 119 -0.93 -11.37 -3.10
CA GLU A 119 -0.35 -10.04 -3.00
C GLU A 119 0.63 -10.02 -1.82
N PHE A 120 1.58 -9.09 -1.85
CA PHE A 120 2.65 -9.04 -0.87
C PHE A 120 2.56 -7.75 -0.07
N LEU A 121 2.74 -7.86 1.23
CA LEU A 121 3.00 -6.74 2.12
C LEU A 121 4.47 -6.78 2.50
N LEU A 122 5.28 -5.98 1.80
CA LEU A 122 6.71 -5.86 2.06
C LEU A 122 6.92 -5.18 3.41
N LEU A 123 7.89 -5.66 4.18
CA LEU A 123 8.26 -5.12 5.48
C LEU A 123 9.72 -4.65 5.45
N GLY A 124 9.92 -3.38 5.73
CA GLY A 124 11.25 -2.79 5.90
C GLY A 124 11.36 -1.96 7.15
N THR A 125 12.59 -1.67 7.54
CA THR A 125 12.88 -0.87 8.74
C THR A 125 13.88 0.23 8.43
N LYS A 126 13.71 1.36 9.09
CA LYS A 126 14.72 2.40 9.27
C LYS A 126 15.23 2.31 10.71
N GLY A 127 16.55 2.37 10.90
CA GLY A 127 17.17 2.13 12.20
C GLY A 127 16.86 0.73 12.75
N ARG A 128 16.71 0.61 14.08
CA ARG A 128 16.37 -0.64 14.76
C ARG A 128 14.92 -0.60 15.23
N CYS A 129 14.00 -1.02 14.36
CA CYS A 129 12.57 -1.08 14.67
C CYS A 129 12.07 -2.53 14.65
N LEU A 130 12.30 -3.28 15.73
CA LEU A 130 11.73 -4.62 15.92
C LEU A 130 10.31 -4.51 16.53
N PRO A 131 9.46 -5.55 16.38
CA PRO A 131 8.17 -5.63 17.06
C PRO A 131 8.26 -5.51 18.59
N ASP A 132 7.20 -4.98 19.20
CA ASP A 132 7.05 -4.74 20.65
C ASP A 132 6.52 -5.94 21.44
N CYS A 133 6.28 -7.05 20.76
CA CYS A 133 5.81 -8.28 21.36
C CYS A 133 6.67 -9.45 20.87
N ASP A 134 6.66 -10.56 21.61
CA ASP A 134 7.37 -11.78 21.23
C ASP A 134 6.57 -12.63 20.22
N GLY A 135 5.26 -12.39 20.12
CA GLY A 135 4.40 -13.04 19.14
C GLY A 135 4.87 -12.76 17.71
N ARG A 136 4.96 -13.81 16.89
CA ARG A 136 5.26 -13.70 15.47
C ARG A 136 4.06 -14.22 14.68
N PRO A 137 3.32 -13.35 13.97
CA PRO A 137 2.25 -13.79 13.08
C PRO A 137 2.81 -14.71 11.98
N GLN A 138 1.96 -15.58 11.45
CA GLN A 138 2.31 -16.37 10.27
C GLN A 138 2.57 -15.45 9.07
N SER A 139 3.59 -15.76 8.28
CA SER A 139 3.93 -14.97 7.08
C SER A 139 2.91 -15.11 5.96
N ILE A 140 2.07 -16.15 5.97
CA ILE A 140 1.02 -16.37 4.98
C ILE A 140 -0.34 -16.21 5.66
N ILE A 141 -1.13 -15.27 5.17
CA ILE A 141 -2.46 -14.97 5.67
C ILE A 141 -3.49 -15.29 4.58
N ARG A 142 -4.28 -16.33 4.80
CA ARG A 142 -5.31 -16.78 3.85
C ARG A 142 -6.66 -16.15 4.18
N VAL A 143 -7.10 -15.22 3.35
CA VAL A 143 -8.36 -14.47 3.49
C VAL A 143 -8.95 -14.21 2.10
N GLU A 144 -10.24 -14.45 1.91
CA GLU A 144 -10.91 -14.15 0.63
C GLU A 144 -10.99 -12.63 0.40
N LYS A 145 -10.92 -12.20 -0.86
CA LYS A 145 -11.02 -10.78 -1.21
C LYS A 145 -12.41 -10.21 -0.91
N GLY A 146 -12.42 -8.97 -0.39
CA GLY A 146 -13.62 -8.15 -0.24
C GLY A 146 -13.96 -7.40 -1.53
N ARG A 147 -14.27 -6.11 -1.42
CA ARG A 147 -14.52 -5.25 -2.60
C ARG A 147 -13.24 -5.09 -3.42
N HIS A 148 -13.37 -4.67 -4.67
CA HIS A 148 -12.22 -4.57 -5.58
C HIS A 148 -11.09 -3.72 -4.96
N SER A 149 -9.87 -4.24 -5.04
CA SER A 149 -8.64 -3.67 -4.45
C SER A 149 -8.62 -3.54 -2.92
N GLU A 150 -9.70 -3.79 -2.18
CA GLU A 150 -9.79 -3.67 -0.71
C GLU A 150 -8.81 -4.64 -0.02
N LYS A 151 -7.89 -4.08 0.76
CA LYS A 151 -6.93 -4.85 1.55
C LYS A 151 -7.60 -5.38 2.82
N PRO A 152 -7.34 -6.63 3.24
CA PRO A 152 -7.98 -7.19 4.42
C PRO A 152 -7.58 -6.43 5.70
N GLU A 153 -8.57 -6.10 6.53
CA GLU A 153 -8.38 -5.47 7.86
C GLU A 153 -7.37 -6.25 8.73
N ARG A 154 -7.33 -7.58 8.53
CA ARG A 154 -6.42 -8.49 9.23
C ARG A 154 -4.96 -8.06 9.21
N PHE A 155 -4.49 -7.42 8.14
CA PHE A 155 -3.10 -6.94 8.07
C PHE A 155 -2.86 -5.75 8.99
N ARG A 156 -3.82 -4.83 9.11
CA ARG A 156 -3.75 -3.71 10.06
C ARG A 156 -3.74 -4.22 11.50
N GLU A 157 -4.62 -5.17 11.84
CA GLU A 157 -4.64 -5.82 13.17
C GLU A 157 -3.29 -6.48 13.52
N ILE A 158 -2.65 -7.12 12.54
CA ILE A 158 -1.32 -7.71 12.71
C ILE A 158 -0.30 -6.62 13.05
N ILE A 159 -0.30 -5.51 12.30
CA ILE A 159 0.60 -4.37 12.54
C ILE A 159 0.39 -3.81 13.94
N GLU A 160 -0.85 -3.57 14.37
CA GLU A 160 -1.19 -3.04 15.70
C GLU A 160 -0.80 -4.00 16.83
N THR A 161 -0.91 -5.30 16.61
CA THR A 161 -0.47 -6.33 17.58
C THR A 161 1.05 -6.32 17.73
N GLN A 162 1.78 -6.12 16.63
CA GLN A 162 3.24 -6.11 16.61
C GLN A 162 3.84 -4.79 17.10
N TYR A 163 3.21 -3.65 16.81
CA TYR A 163 3.72 -2.31 17.15
C TYR A 163 2.68 -1.58 17.98
N LYS A 164 2.87 -1.53 19.30
CA LYS A 164 1.88 -1.10 20.29
C LYS A 164 1.96 0.39 20.64
N TYR A 165 3.10 1.03 20.42
CA TYR A 165 3.33 2.45 20.69
C TYR A 165 3.90 3.19 19.48
N GLY A 166 3.90 4.52 19.56
CA GLY A 166 4.37 5.42 18.51
C GLY A 166 3.25 5.82 17.54
N ASN A 167 3.45 6.96 16.88
CA ASN A 167 2.50 7.47 15.89
C ASN A 167 2.48 6.55 14.67
N ARG A 168 1.30 6.39 14.07
CA ARG A 168 1.07 5.55 12.90
C ARG A 168 0.38 6.33 11.80
N VAL A 169 0.78 6.08 10.56
CA VAL A 169 0.19 6.69 9.38
C VAL A 169 -0.13 5.64 8.32
N GLU A 170 -1.31 5.76 7.72
CA GLU A 170 -1.70 5.02 6.52
C GLU A 170 -1.67 5.93 5.30
N LEU A 171 -0.76 5.64 4.37
CA LEU A 171 -0.64 6.33 3.10
C LEU A 171 -1.48 5.64 2.04
N PHE A 172 -2.21 6.44 1.27
CA PHE A 172 -3.22 6.02 0.29
C PHE A 172 -4.42 5.28 0.92
N ALA A 173 -4.80 5.71 2.13
CA ALA A 173 -5.95 5.18 2.85
C ALA A 173 -7.26 5.45 2.08
N ARG A 174 -8.23 4.53 2.23
CA ARG A 174 -9.59 4.70 1.71
C ARG A 174 -10.64 5.04 2.76
N LYS A 175 -10.28 4.93 4.04
CA LYS A 175 -11.15 5.27 5.17
C LYS A 175 -10.30 5.82 6.30
N LYS A 176 -10.87 6.73 7.08
CA LYS A 176 -10.30 7.12 8.38
C LYS A 176 -10.34 5.92 9.33
N MET A 177 -9.33 5.82 10.17
CA MET A 177 -9.25 4.80 11.22
C MET A 177 -8.81 5.45 12.52
N GLU A 178 -9.47 5.08 13.63
CA GLU A 178 -9.08 5.55 14.95
C GLU A 178 -7.65 5.11 15.28
N GLY A 179 -6.82 6.03 15.79
CA GLY A 179 -5.42 5.74 16.12
C GLY A 179 -4.44 5.75 14.94
N TRP A 180 -4.91 6.10 13.74
CA TRP A 180 -4.08 6.28 12.53
C TRP A 180 -4.31 7.65 11.91
N ASP A 181 -3.22 8.34 11.61
CA ASP A 181 -3.28 9.44 10.66
C ASP A 181 -3.41 8.87 9.24
N VAL A 182 -4.11 9.58 8.37
CA VAL A 182 -4.42 9.08 7.03
C VAL A 182 -4.09 10.10 5.95
N TYR A 183 -3.42 9.63 4.92
CA TYR A 183 -3.23 10.35 3.67
C TYR A 183 -3.98 9.59 2.57
N GLY A 184 -4.97 10.20 1.91
CA GLY A 184 -5.69 9.49 0.84
C GLY A 184 -6.82 10.29 0.20
N ASN A 185 -7.04 10.03 -1.08
CA ASN A 185 -8.03 10.75 -1.90
C ASN A 185 -9.49 10.45 -1.52
N GLU A 186 -9.73 9.34 -0.81
CA GLU A 186 -11.06 8.93 -0.34
C GLU A 186 -11.26 9.22 1.16
N CYS A 187 -10.36 10.00 1.77
CA CYS A 187 -10.39 10.34 3.20
C CYS A 187 -10.62 11.83 3.49
N ALA A 188 -10.78 12.67 2.47
CA ALA A 188 -11.13 14.08 2.61
C ALA A 188 -12.57 14.27 3.10
#